data_AF-A0A2K6FDY9-F1
#
_entry.id   AF-A0A2K6FDY9-F1
#
_cell.length_a   1.000
_cell.length_b   1.000
_cell.length_c   1.000
_cell.angle_alpha   90.00
_cell.angle_beta   90.00
_cell.angle_gamma   90.00
#
_symmetry.space_group_name_H-M   'P 1'
#
loop_
_entity.id
_entity.type
_entity.pdbx_description
1 polymer ?
#
loop_
_entity_poly.entity_id
_entity_poly.type
_entity_poly.pdbx_seq_one_letter_code
_entity_poly.pdbx_strand_id
1 'polypeptide(L)'
;MERPSKMDFFQKLGYGREDVLRVLGKLGEGALVNDVLQELIRTGSRPGAPQAQAAPQLVPRGSCGLRDSAGRGLGAAPEEDCGGPASSLRPIVIDGSNVAMSHGNKEIFSCRGIQLAVDWFRDRGHTYIKVFVPSWRKEPPRADSPIRGIGRGREQWSSIPLASAGPR
;
A
#
# COMPACT_ATOMS: atom_id res chain seq x y z
N MET A 1 40.80 6.53 -14.56
CA MET A 1 40.68 6.05 -13.17
C MET A 1 39.21 5.70 -12.84
N GLU A 2 38.54 4.96 -13.73
CA GLU A 2 37.06 4.79 -13.71
C GLU A 2 36.62 3.36 -13.36
N ARG A 3 37.48 2.36 -13.61
CA ARG A 3 37.19 0.94 -13.37
C ARG A 3 36.79 0.57 -11.94
N PRO A 4 37.53 1.00 -10.88
CA PRO A 4 37.16 0.62 -9.52
C PRO A 4 35.82 1.24 -9.09
N SER A 5 35.54 2.48 -9.52
CA SER A 5 34.27 3.17 -9.22
C SER A 5 33.05 2.49 -9.86
N LYS A 6 33.15 2.08 -11.13
CA LYS A 6 32.07 1.35 -11.81
C LYS A 6 31.83 -0.03 -11.18
N MET A 7 32.90 -0.75 -10.82
CA MET A 7 32.80 -2.06 -10.19
C MET A 7 32.09 -2.01 -8.83
N ASP A 8 32.37 -1.00 -8.01
CA ASP A 8 31.70 -0.80 -6.72
C ASP A 8 30.22 -0.43 -6.87
N PHE A 9 29.89 0.34 -7.91
CA PHE A 9 28.51 0.69 -8.23
C PHE A 9 27.66 -0.54 -8.54
N PHE A 10 28.14 -1.44 -9.41
CA PHE A 10 27.38 -2.64 -9.77
C PHE A 10 27.28 -3.67 -8.65
N GLN A 11 28.32 -3.79 -7.81
CA GLN A 11 28.25 -4.62 -6.60
C GLN A 11 27.22 -4.08 -5.59
N LYS A 12 27.12 -2.75 -5.43
CA LYS A 12 26.07 -2.12 -4.60
C LYS A 12 24.65 -2.36 -5.14
N LEU A 13 24.51 -2.54 -6.46
CA LEU A 13 23.25 -2.94 -7.09
C LEU A 13 22.95 -4.44 -6.96
N GLY A 14 23.90 -5.23 -6.44
CA GLY A 14 23.76 -6.68 -6.23
C GLY A 14 24.28 -7.54 -7.37
N TYR A 15 24.85 -6.97 -8.44
CA TYR A 15 25.41 -7.77 -9.53
C TYR A 15 26.70 -8.47 -9.12
N GLY A 16 26.87 -9.72 -9.56
CA GLY A 16 28.08 -10.50 -9.31
C GLY A 16 29.31 -9.88 -9.98
N ARG A 17 30.45 -9.89 -9.29
CA ARG A 17 31.73 -9.36 -9.80
C ARG A 17 32.11 -9.97 -11.16
N GLU A 18 31.94 -11.29 -11.30
CA GLU A 18 32.25 -12.02 -12.53
C GLU A 18 31.39 -11.57 -13.72
N ASP A 19 30.11 -11.28 -13.50
CA ASP A 19 29.19 -10.84 -14.54
C ASP A 19 29.53 -9.41 -15.00
N VAL A 20 29.85 -8.53 -14.05
CA VAL A 20 30.26 -7.16 -14.34
C VAL A 20 31.60 -7.14 -15.09
N LEU A 21 32.57 -7.96 -14.69
CA LEU A 21 33.86 -8.07 -15.40
C LEU A 21 33.68 -8.60 -16.83
N ARG A 22 32.82 -9.60 -17.01
CA ARG A 22 32.50 -10.17 -18.32
C ARG A 22 31.88 -9.13 -19.26
N VAL A 23 30.91 -8.35 -18.77
CA VAL A 23 30.25 -7.31 -19.56
C VAL A 23 31.21 -6.15 -19.85
N LEU A 24 31.99 -5.72 -18.87
CA LEU A 24 32.95 -4.63 -19.05
C LEU A 24 34.11 -5.03 -19.99
N GLY A 25 34.50 -6.31 -20.00
CA GLY A 25 35.45 -6.86 -20.96
C GLY A 25 34.92 -6.89 -22.40
N LYS A 26 33.61 -7.08 -22.59
CA LYS A 26 32.95 -7.04 -23.90
C LYS A 26 32.73 -5.62 -24.42
N LEU A 27 32.32 -4.70 -23.53
CA LEU A 27 31.84 -3.37 -23.90
C LEU A 27 32.95 -2.30 -23.84
N GLY A 28 34.07 -2.63 -23.18
CA GLY A 28 35.23 -1.74 -23.03
C GLY A 28 35.09 -0.78 -21.84
N GLU A 29 36.22 -0.19 -21.45
CA GLU A 29 36.31 0.70 -20.27
C GLU A 29 35.48 1.98 -20.37
N GLY A 30 35.27 2.44 -21.60
CA GLY A 30 34.49 3.62 -21.93
C GLY A 30 32.98 3.40 -21.94
N ALA A 31 32.49 2.17 -21.73
CA ALA A 31 31.07 1.88 -21.73
C ALA A 31 30.31 2.70 -20.67
N LEU A 32 29.16 3.24 -21.05
CA LEU A 32 28.31 3.98 -20.13
C LEU A 32 27.67 3.00 -19.14
N VAL A 33 27.34 3.51 -17.95
CA VAL A 33 26.71 2.71 -16.90
C VAL A 33 25.41 2.04 -17.40
N ASN A 34 24.62 2.77 -18.19
CA ASN A 34 23.37 2.27 -18.75
C ASN A 34 23.60 1.11 -19.74
N ASP A 35 24.64 1.18 -20.57
CA ASP A 35 24.93 0.13 -21.54
C ASP A 35 25.38 -1.15 -20.82
N VAL A 36 26.17 -1.01 -19.75
CA VAL A 36 26.57 -2.12 -18.89
C VAL A 36 25.37 -2.73 -18.16
N LEU A 37 24.44 -1.90 -17.64
CA LEU A 37 23.20 -2.39 -17.03
C LEU A 37 22.33 -3.16 -18.04
N GLN A 38 22.16 -2.62 -19.25
CA GLN A 38 21.38 -3.29 -20.29
C GLN A 38 21.98 -4.63 -20.66
N GLU A 39 23.30 -4.72 -20.79
CA GLU A 39 23.98 -5.96 -21.15
C GLU A 39 23.96 -6.98 -19.99
N LEU A 40 24.02 -6.53 -18.73
CA LEU A 40 23.82 -7.39 -17.55
C LEU A 40 22.39 -7.99 -17.53
N ILE A 41 21.38 -7.19 -17.85
CA ILE A 41 19.98 -7.66 -17.94
C ILE A 41 19.82 -8.63 -19.12
N ARG A 42 20.39 -8.31 -20.29
CA ARG A 42 20.32 -9.13 -21.50
C ARG A 42 20.98 -10.50 -21.31
N THR A 43 22.08 -10.55 -20.56
CA THR A 43 22.80 -11.79 -20.23
C THR A 43 22.15 -12.59 -19.10
N GLY A 44 21.04 -12.09 -18.53
CA GLY A 44 20.30 -12.77 -17.47
C GLY A 44 20.98 -12.69 -16.10
N SER A 45 21.96 -11.80 -15.93
CA SER A 45 22.60 -11.55 -14.64
C SER A 45 21.57 -10.90 -13.72
N ARG A 46 21.17 -11.62 -12.67
CA ARG A 46 20.27 -11.08 -11.66
C ARG A 46 21.07 -10.53 -10.49
N PRO A 47 20.72 -9.36 -9.95
CA PRO A 47 21.34 -8.92 -8.72
C PRO A 47 21.02 -9.94 -7.63
N GLY A 48 22.07 -10.54 -7.06
CA GLY A 48 21.96 -11.45 -5.94
C GLY A 48 21.39 -10.68 -4.75
N ALA A 49 20.30 -11.18 -4.18
CA ALA A 49 19.84 -10.69 -2.89
C ALA A 49 20.97 -10.92 -1.85
N PRO A 50 21.32 -9.93 -1.03
CA PRO A 50 22.29 -10.12 0.05
C PRO A 50 21.89 -11.32 0.91
N GLN A 51 22.82 -12.25 1.11
CA GLN A 51 22.59 -13.36 2.03
C GLN A 51 22.38 -12.84 3.46
N ALA A 52 21.14 -13.06 3.92
CA ALA A 52 20.71 -13.30 5.30
C ALA A 52 20.85 -12.18 6.35
N GLN A 53 19.78 -11.38 6.46
CA GLN A 53 18.93 -11.46 7.66
C GLN A 53 17.46 -11.60 7.22
N ALA A 54 16.87 -12.76 7.52
CA ALA A 54 15.44 -13.12 7.45
C ALA A 54 14.59 -12.42 6.36
N ALA A 55 14.65 -12.91 5.11
CA ALA A 55 13.61 -12.60 4.14
C ALA A 55 12.36 -13.47 4.43
N PRO A 56 11.15 -12.89 4.55
CA PRO A 56 9.94 -13.69 4.69
C PRO A 56 9.69 -14.46 3.39
N GLN A 57 9.39 -15.75 3.50
CA GLN A 57 8.98 -16.57 2.37
C GLN A 57 7.72 -15.96 1.73
N LEU A 58 7.83 -15.58 0.46
CA LEU A 58 6.67 -15.26 -0.37
C LEU A 58 6.00 -16.57 -0.76
N VAL A 59 4.96 -16.94 -0.03
CA VAL A 59 4.02 -17.98 -0.45
C VAL A 59 3.05 -17.40 -1.49
N PRO A 60 2.77 -18.09 -2.61
CA PRO A 60 1.72 -17.70 -3.52
C PRO A 60 0.37 -17.75 -2.80
N ARG A 61 -0.18 -16.59 -2.42
CA ARG A 61 -1.51 -16.49 -1.81
C ARG A 61 -2.49 -15.88 -2.80
N GLY A 62 -3.06 -16.73 -3.64
CA GLY A 62 -4.06 -16.31 -4.61
C GLY A 62 -4.52 -17.41 -5.55
N SER A 63 -4.87 -18.59 -5.05
CA SER A 63 -5.84 -19.42 -5.76
C SER A 63 -7.21 -18.96 -5.31
N CYS A 64 -7.95 -18.30 -6.20
CA CYS A 64 -9.38 -18.09 -6.06
C CYS A 64 -10.04 -19.46 -6.08
N GLY A 65 -10.25 -20.04 -4.89
CA GLY A 65 -11.21 -21.12 -4.71
C GLY A 65 -12.62 -20.56 -4.90
N LEU A 66 -13.02 -20.33 -6.15
CA LEU A 66 -14.42 -20.36 -6.53
C LEU A 66 -14.89 -21.78 -6.20
N ARG A 67 -15.52 -21.97 -5.03
CA ARG A 67 -16.29 -23.19 -4.76
C ARG A 67 -17.52 -23.11 -5.65
N ASP A 68 -17.34 -23.57 -6.87
CA ASP A 68 -18.44 -24.01 -7.69
C ASP A 68 -18.89 -25.36 -7.14
N SER A 69 -20.09 -25.42 -6.58
CA SER A 69 -20.79 -26.68 -6.32
C SER A 69 -22.27 -26.38 -6.16
N ALA A 70 -22.99 -26.69 -7.23
CA ALA A 70 -24.41 -26.91 -7.27
C ALA A 70 -24.89 -27.80 -6.11
N GLY A 71 -26.19 -27.68 -5.82
CA GLY A 71 -26.78 -28.04 -4.54
C GLY A 71 -26.72 -29.50 -4.13
N ARG A 72 -26.86 -29.71 -2.81
CA ARG A 72 -27.72 -30.72 -2.16
C ARG A 72 -27.57 -30.62 -0.64
N GLY A 73 -28.69 -30.72 0.07
CA GLY A 73 -28.73 -31.35 1.39
C GLY A 73 -29.03 -30.44 2.58
N LEU A 74 -30.22 -30.64 3.15
CA LEU A 74 -30.68 -30.19 4.46
C LEU A 74 -29.78 -30.67 5.60
N GLY A 75 -29.60 -29.87 6.66
CA GLY A 75 -28.98 -30.29 7.91
C GLY A 75 -28.72 -29.12 8.86
N ALA A 76 -28.94 -29.31 10.15
CA ALA A 76 -29.26 -28.29 11.14
C ALA A 76 -28.08 -27.80 12.02
N ALA A 77 -28.15 -26.50 12.39
CA ALA A 77 -27.69 -25.87 13.65
C ALA A 77 -26.18 -25.93 14.03
N PRO A 78 -25.73 -25.24 15.11
CA PRO A 78 -25.22 -23.86 15.08
C PRO A 78 -23.77 -23.75 15.62
N GLU A 79 -23.24 -22.52 15.66
CA GLU A 79 -22.01 -22.11 16.39
C GLU A 79 -20.67 -22.62 15.82
N GLU A 80 -19.93 -21.75 15.12
CA GLU A 80 -18.46 -21.73 15.23
C GLU A 80 -17.97 -20.28 15.34
N ASP A 81 -17.78 -19.85 16.58
CA ASP A 81 -16.85 -18.81 16.96
C ASP A 81 -15.44 -19.22 16.52
N CYS A 82 -15.05 -18.83 15.31
CA CYS A 82 -13.69 -19.06 14.79
C CYS A 82 -12.73 -17.97 15.27
N GLY A 83 -12.60 -17.83 16.59
CA GLY A 83 -11.62 -16.99 17.28
C GLY A 83 -10.21 -17.61 17.29
N GLY A 84 -9.64 -17.93 16.13
CA GLY A 84 -8.21 -18.27 16.04
C GLY A 84 -7.34 -17.01 16.23
N PRO A 85 -6.07 -17.11 16.69
CA PRO A 85 -5.15 -15.96 16.86
C PRO A 85 -4.78 -15.23 15.55
N ALA A 86 -5.37 -15.61 14.42
CA ALA A 86 -5.39 -14.89 13.16
C ALA A 86 -6.52 -13.83 13.07
N SER A 87 -7.29 -13.63 14.15
CA SER A 87 -8.51 -12.81 14.22
C SER A 87 -8.29 -11.29 14.24
N SER A 88 -7.05 -10.80 14.20
CA SER A 88 -6.79 -9.36 14.10
C SER A 88 -6.88 -8.90 12.65
N LEU A 89 -7.95 -8.16 12.34
CA LEU A 89 -8.09 -7.48 11.06
C LEU A 89 -7.01 -6.40 10.92
N ARG A 90 -6.48 -6.25 9.70
CA ARG A 90 -5.46 -5.21 9.44
C ARG A 90 -6.03 -3.81 9.72
N PRO A 91 -5.22 -2.89 10.27
CA PRO A 91 -5.53 -1.47 10.35
C PRO A 91 -5.97 -0.90 9.00
N ILE A 92 -6.99 -0.05 9.00
CA ILE A 92 -7.48 0.64 7.80
C ILE A 92 -7.07 2.11 7.83
N VAL A 93 -6.49 2.59 6.74
CA VAL A 93 -6.19 4.01 6.52
C VAL A 93 -6.94 4.48 5.28
N ILE A 94 -7.76 5.52 5.44
CA ILE A 94 -8.61 6.06 4.38
C ILE A 94 -8.12 7.46 3.99
N ASP A 95 -7.90 7.68 2.69
CA ASP A 95 -7.82 9.03 2.13
C ASP A 95 -9.23 9.62 2.07
N GLY A 96 -9.56 10.44 3.06
CA GLY A 96 -10.90 11.03 3.17
C GLY A 96 -11.22 11.99 2.04
N SER A 97 -10.22 12.67 1.46
CA SER A 97 -10.48 13.63 0.37
C SER A 97 -10.84 12.91 -0.92
N ASN A 98 -10.11 11.86 -1.25
CA ASN A 98 -10.41 11.07 -2.44
C ASN A 98 -11.80 10.41 -2.35
N VAL A 99 -12.12 9.81 -1.20
CA VAL A 99 -13.44 9.20 -0.96
C VAL A 99 -14.56 10.26 -1.06
N ALA A 100 -14.37 11.43 -0.42
CA ALA A 100 -15.36 12.49 -0.42
C ALA A 100 -15.60 13.08 -1.82
N MET A 101 -14.53 13.28 -2.62
CA MET A 101 -14.65 13.81 -3.98
C MET A 101 -15.25 12.77 -4.94
N SER A 102 -14.89 11.50 -4.80
CA SER A 102 -15.48 10.42 -5.60
C SER A 102 -16.99 10.30 -5.36
N HIS A 103 -17.41 10.27 -4.09
CA HIS A 103 -18.83 10.24 -3.73
C HIS A 103 -19.57 11.54 -4.14
N GLY A 104 -18.87 12.66 -4.17
CA GLY A 104 -19.39 13.94 -4.59
C GLY A 104 -19.34 14.21 -6.10
N ASN A 105 -19.23 13.17 -6.93
CA ASN A 105 -19.17 13.28 -8.40
C ASN A 105 -18.04 14.21 -8.91
N LYS A 106 -16.94 14.33 -8.16
CA LYS A 106 -15.82 15.26 -8.41
C LYS A 106 -16.18 16.75 -8.35
N GLU A 107 -17.41 17.09 -7.98
CA GLU A 107 -17.91 18.47 -7.92
C GLU A 107 -17.92 19.01 -6.49
N ILE A 108 -18.28 18.16 -5.53
CA ILE A 108 -18.45 18.54 -4.13
C ILE A 108 -17.63 17.65 -3.20
N PHE A 109 -17.23 18.20 -2.06
CA PHE A 109 -16.69 17.37 -0.99
C PHE A 109 -17.84 16.77 -0.18
N SER A 110 -18.04 15.46 -0.28
CA SER A 110 -19.13 14.77 0.41
C SER A 110 -18.68 14.06 1.68
N CYS A 111 -18.99 14.63 2.85
CA CYS A 111 -18.69 13.99 4.14
C CYS A 111 -19.43 12.66 4.31
N ARG A 112 -20.61 12.51 3.69
CA ARG A 112 -21.38 11.26 3.69
C ARG A 112 -20.61 10.11 3.03
N GLY A 113 -19.83 10.38 1.98
CA GLY A 113 -19.00 9.37 1.34
C GLY A 113 -17.96 8.78 2.29
N ILE A 114 -17.33 9.62 3.10
CA ILE A 114 -16.38 9.19 4.14
C ILE A 114 -17.09 8.31 5.18
N GLN A 115 -18.26 8.75 5.65
CA GLN A 115 -19.04 7.98 6.63
C GLN A 115 -19.39 6.59 6.10
N LEU A 116 -19.91 6.49 4.87
CA LEU A 116 -20.26 5.22 4.26
C LEU A 116 -19.05 4.27 4.15
N ALA A 117 -17.88 4.80 3.79
CA ALA A 117 -16.66 4.00 3.75
C ALA A 117 -16.27 3.49 5.15
N VAL A 118 -16.35 4.34 6.19
CA VAL A 118 -16.06 3.93 7.57
C VAL A 118 -17.03 2.86 8.05
N ASP A 119 -18.34 3.07 7.85
CA ASP A 119 -19.39 2.13 8.27
C ASP A 119 -19.19 0.76 7.59
N TRP A 120 -18.84 0.74 6.31
CA TRP A 120 -18.53 -0.50 5.58
C TRP A 120 -17.42 -1.33 6.25
N PHE A 121 -16.35 -0.71 6.73
CA PHE A 121 -15.29 -1.46 7.43
C PHE A 121 -15.71 -1.87 8.84
N ARG A 122 -16.47 -1.01 9.55
CA ARG A 122 -16.97 -1.32 10.90
C ARG A 122 -17.93 -2.52 10.90
N ASP A 123 -18.82 -2.60 9.92
CA ASP A 123 -19.77 -3.70 9.77
C ASP A 123 -19.08 -5.07 9.54
N ARG A 124 -17.81 -5.06 9.16
CA ARG A 124 -16.96 -6.26 8.98
C ARG A 124 -16.08 -6.55 10.19
N GLY A 125 -16.26 -5.82 11.29
CA GLY A 125 -15.51 -6.02 12.54
C GLY A 125 -14.18 -5.25 12.62
N HIS A 126 -13.85 -4.36 11.67
CA HIS A 126 -12.65 -3.53 11.80
C HIS A 126 -12.80 -2.52 12.94
N THR A 127 -11.92 -2.61 13.94
CA THR A 127 -11.92 -1.73 15.11
C THR A 127 -10.99 -0.53 14.96
N TYR A 128 -9.91 -0.65 14.19
CA TYR A 128 -8.95 0.43 13.95
C TYR A 128 -9.05 0.97 12.52
N ILE A 129 -9.68 2.13 12.38
CA ILE A 129 -9.88 2.85 11.12
C ILE A 129 -9.45 4.29 11.32
N LYS A 130 -8.51 4.77 10.50
CA LYS A 130 -8.02 6.15 10.52
C LYS A 130 -8.29 6.83 9.18
N VAL A 131 -8.99 7.96 9.23
CA VAL A 131 -9.27 8.79 8.04
C VAL A 131 -8.42 10.05 8.09
N PHE A 132 -7.72 10.34 6.99
CA PHE A 132 -6.99 11.60 6.83
C PHE A 132 -7.79 12.59 5.98
N VAL A 133 -8.02 13.79 6.54
CA VAL A 133 -8.63 14.93 5.86
C VAL A 133 -7.84 16.19 6.24
N PRO A 134 -7.47 17.06 5.28
CA PRO A 134 -6.81 18.31 5.59
C PRO A 134 -7.61 19.17 6.58
N SER A 135 -6.92 19.86 7.50
CA SER A 135 -7.55 20.67 8.56
C SER A 135 -8.47 21.77 8.02
N TRP A 136 -8.11 22.38 6.89
CA TRP A 136 -8.87 23.46 6.24
C TRP A 136 -10.27 23.01 5.77
N ARG A 137 -10.55 21.71 5.68
CA ARG A 137 -11.92 21.21 5.41
C ARG A 137 -12.89 21.46 6.58
N LYS A 138 -12.40 21.84 7.76
CA LYS A 138 -13.21 22.22 8.93
C LYS A 138 -13.60 23.70 8.92
N GLU A 139 -12.94 24.51 8.10
CA GLU A 139 -13.26 25.93 7.93
C GLU A 139 -14.62 26.08 7.20
N PRO A 140 -15.30 27.24 7.33
CA PRO A 140 -16.53 27.50 6.58
C PRO A 140 -16.33 27.25 5.08
N PRO A 141 -17.30 26.62 4.39
CA PRO A 141 -17.21 26.42 2.95
C PRO A 141 -17.06 27.77 2.27
N ARG A 142 -16.02 27.93 1.46
CA ARG A 142 -15.86 29.07 0.58
C ARG A 142 -16.66 28.83 -0.70
N ALA A 143 -17.01 29.88 -1.43
CA ALA A 143 -17.82 29.77 -2.66
C ALA A 143 -17.16 28.86 -3.72
N ASP A 144 -15.82 28.77 -3.70
CA ASP A 144 -14.96 27.93 -4.52
C ASP A 144 -14.80 26.49 -4.00
N SER A 145 -15.34 26.15 -2.82
CA SER A 145 -15.24 24.80 -2.25
C SER A 145 -16.53 24.36 -1.53
N PRO A 146 -17.57 23.97 -2.27
CA PRO A 146 -18.83 23.50 -1.69
C PRO A 146 -18.64 22.17 -0.94
N ILE A 147 -19.10 22.15 0.32
CA ILE A 147 -19.10 20.96 1.20
C ILE A 147 -20.55 20.57 1.47
N ARG A 148 -20.92 19.31 1.17
CA ARG A 148 -22.28 18.79 1.43
C ARG A 148 -22.21 17.82 2.62
N GLY A 149 -22.89 18.19 3.71
CA GLY A 149 -22.85 17.45 4.99
C GLY A 149 -23.09 18.30 6.26
N ILE A 150 -23.42 19.59 6.14
CA ILE A 150 -23.76 20.44 7.30
C ILE A 150 -25.20 20.13 7.73
N GLY A 151 -25.39 18.99 8.38
CA GLY A 151 -26.59 18.66 9.15
C GLY A 151 -26.18 18.42 10.60
N ARG A 152 -26.50 19.37 11.50
CA ARG A 152 -26.51 19.26 12.98
C ARG A 152 -25.62 18.17 13.61
N GLY A 153 -24.31 18.23 13.41
CA GLY A 153 -23.41 17.19 13.93
C GLY A 153 -21.96 17.63 14.12
N ARG A 154 -21.72 18.93 14.40
CA ARG A 154 -20.36 19.45 14.62
C ARG A 154 -19.66 18.81 15.83
N GLU A 155 -20.37 18.08 16.68
CA GLU A 155 -19.85 17.70 18.00
C GLU A 155 -19.43 16.23 18.14
N GLN A 156 -19.70 15.36 17.15
CA GLN A 156 -19.53 13.91 17.37
C GLN A 156 -18.23 13.32 16.79
N TRP A 157 -17.42 14.11 16.09
CA TRP A 157 -16.13 13.65 15.51
C TRP A 157 -14.90 14.36 16.08
N SER A 158 -15.09 15.24 17.06
CA SER A 158 -14.02 15.92 17.81
C SER A 158 -13.29 15.01 18.81
N SER A 159 -13.77 13.79 19.06
CA SER A 159 -13.27 12.94 20.15
C SER A 159 -12.24 11.87 19.73
N ILE A 160 -11.63 11.97 18.54
CA ILE A 160 -10.47 11.13 18.22
C ILE A 160 -9.23 11.99 18.48
N PRO A 161 -8.37 11.65 19.46
CA PRO A 161 -7.16 12.43 19.73
C PRO A 161 -6.33 12.47 18.46
N LEU A 162 -6.19 13.69 17.93
CA LEU A 162 -5.17 14.01 16.94
C LEU A 162 -3.84 13.73 17.66
N ALA A 163 -3.17 12.62 17.33
CA ALA A 163 -1.84 12.35 17.85
C ALA A 163 -0.99 13.59 17.57
N SER A 164 -0.68 14.35 18.62
CA SER A 164 0.15 15.54 18.53
C SER A 164 1.54 15.08 18.13
N ALA A 165 1.99 15.49 16.95
CA ALA A 165 3.41 15.44 16.65
C ALA A 165 4.11 16.36 17.67
N GLY A 166 4.91 15.76 18.55
CA GLY A 166 5.77 16.51 19.46
C GLY A 166 6.80 17.33 18.67
N PRO A 167 7.25 18.49 19.20
CA PRO A 167 8.30 19.27 18.57
C PRO A 167 9.63 18.49 18.61
N ARG A 168 10.44 18.71 17.57
CA ARG A 168 11.78 18.15 17.40
C ARG A 168 12.76 18.67 18.44
#